data_AF-A0A352CKB2-F1
#
_entry.id   AF-A0A352CKB2-F1
#
_cell.length_a   1.000
_cell.length_b   1.000
_cell.length_c   1.000
_cell.angle_alpha   90.00
_cell.angle_beta   90.00
_cell.angle_gamma   90.00
#
_symmetry.space_group_name_H-M   'P 1'
#
loop_
_entity.id
_entity.type
_entity.pdbx_description
1 polymer ?
#
loop_
_entity_poly.entity_id
_entity_poly.type
_entity_poly.pdbx_seq_one_letter_code
_entity_poly.pdbx_strand_id
1 'polypeptide(L)'
;TGLTPASPTSGDVVLSGVLNIASGGTGSSVRNFVDLTSSETIGGEKTFSQLISALNGVSVSNGLSLTGITSPIRLNGNAGTTGQVLVSQGSGATPQWVSAQQAAGIKTKSRSELLNGVETYDILLPTGVPTLDVNDGISVVLEAGSIPMPIPNFYIFRDIVGNRVTVHFSAPFSGYVTWLIID
;
A
#
# COMPACT_ATOMS: atom_id res chain seq x y z
N THR A 1 41.20 -32.91 39.34
CA THR A 1 42.12 -33.43 38.32
C THR A 1 41.96 -32.61 37.06
N GLY A 2 42.55 -31.42 37.05
CA GLY A 2 42.55 -30.56 35.87
C GLY A 2 43.64 -31.02 34.92
N LEU A 3 43.28 -31.28 33.66
CA LEU A 3 44.28 -31.38 32.61
C LEU A 3 44.91 -29.99 32.47
N THR A 4 46.14 -29.84 32.95
CA THR A 4 47.01 -28.72 32.58
C THR A 4 47.83 -29.23 31.41
N PRO A 5 47.55 -28.83 30.15
CA PRO A 5 48.33 -29.33 29.03
C PRO A 5 49.75 -28.79 29.15
N ALA A 6 50.71 -29.67 29.38
CA ALA A 6 52.12 -29.36 29.14
C ALA A 6 52.30 -29.34 27.62
N SER A 7 52.10 -28.16 27.04
CA SER A 7 52.10 -27.86 25.60
C SER A 7 50.83 -28.30 24.83
N PRO A 8 50.31 -27.46 23.93
CA PRO A 8 49.20 -27.84 23.06
C PRO A 8 49.62 -28.98 22.13
N THR A 9 48.81 -30.03 22.06
CA THR A 9 48.96 -31.13 21.08
C THR A 9 47.92 -30.97 19.97
N SER A 10 48.25 -31.45 18.77
CA SER A 10 47.33 -31.51 17.62
C SER A 10 46.98 -32.98 17.34
N GLY A 11 45.70 -33.30 17.23
CA GLY A 11 45.20 -34.65 16.97
C GLY A 11 43.69 -34.75 17.22
N ASP A 12 43.06 -35.82 16.74
CA ASP A 12 41.62 -36.06 16.92
C ASP A 12 41.30 -36.30 18.41
N VAL A 13 40.32 -35.57 18.93
CA VAL A 13 39.81 -35.77 20.29
C VAL A 13 38.61 -36.71 20.21
N VAL A 14 38.84 -37.99 20.51
CA VAL A 14 37.76 -38.99 20.60
C VAL A 14 37.16 -38.96 22.00
N LEU A 15 35.90 -38.56 22.10
CA LEU A 15 35.13 -38.55 23.34
C LEU A 15 34.18 -39.74 23.37
N SER A 16 34.25 -40.56 24.43
CA SER A 16 33.37 -41.71 24.62
C SER A 16 31.98 -41.35 25.17
N GLY A 17 31.64 -40.06 25.24
CA GLY A 17 30.38 -39.53 25.79
C GLY A 17 30.06 -38.13 25.25
N VAL A 18 28.93 -37.55 25.70
CA VAL A 18 28.49 -36.21 25.25
C VAL A 18 29.49 -35.14 25.70
N LEU A 19 29.95 -34.29 24.77
CA LEU A 19 30.83 -33.17 25.09
C LEU A 19 30.03 -32.03 25.75
N ASN A 20 30.24 -31.82 27.04
CA ASN A 20 29.69 -30.66 27.73
C ASN A 20 30.46 -29.39 27.32
N ILE A 21 29.87 -28.57 26.47
CA ILE A 21 30.46 -27.29 26.02
C ILE A 21 30.10 -26.20 27.04
N ALA A 22 31.00 -25.95 28.00
CA ALA A 22 30.80 -24.92 29.04
C ALA A 22 30.88 -23.47 28.51
N SER A 23 31.47 -23.27 27.32
CA SER A 23 31.53 -22.01 26.58
C SER A 23 31.77 -22.37 25.11
N GLY A 24 30.98 -21.83 24.18
CA GLY A 24 30.92 -22.26 22.78
C GLY A 24 32.28 -22.59 22.19
N GLY A 25 32.44 -23.83 21.73
CA GLY A 25 33.71 -24.55 21.46
C GLY A 25 34.67 -23.94 20.44
N THR A 26 34.60 -22.63 20.19
CA THR A 26 35.50 -21.84 19.36
C THR A 26 36.23 -20.74 20.13
N GLY A 27 36.05 -20.62 21.46
CA GLY A 27 36.72 -19.58 22.26
C GLY A 27 36.21 -18.16 21.97
N SER A 28 35.08 -18.02 21.29
CA SER A 28 34.43 -16.74 21.01
C SER A 28 33.58 -16.28 22.20
N SER A 29 33.72 -15.01 22.59
CA SER A 29 32.81 -14.34 23.56
C SER A 29 31.44 -14.03 22.96
N VAL A 30 31.28 -14.20 21.64
CA VAL A 30 30.00 -14.14 20.91
C VAL A 30 29.53 -15.56 20.63
N ARG A 31 28.32 -15.86 21.10
CA ARG A 31 27.65 -17.17 21.01
C ARG A 31 27.29 -17.55 19.56
N ASN A 32 28.26 -17.89 18.72
CA ASN A 32 28.02 -18.46 17.39
C ASN A 32 28.04 -19.98 17.50
N PHE A 33 26.90 -20.57 17.83
CA PHE A 33 26.80 -22.02 18.04
C PHE A 33 26.43 -22.82 16.79
N VAL A 34 26.17 -22.16 15.65
CA VAL A 34 25.87 -22.83 14.38
C VAL A 34 26.40 -21.96 13.25
N ASP A 35 27.22 -22.51 12.37
CA ASP A 35 27.45 -21.92 11.05
C ASP A 35 26.18 -22.14 10.21
N LEU A 36 25.49 -21.05 9.87
CA LEU A 36 24.23 -21.05 9.12
C LEU A 36 24.45 -20.49 7.70
N THR A 37 25.67 -20.58 7.17
CA THR A 37 26.01 -20.09 5.82
C THR A 37 25.41 -20.97 4.71
N SER A 38 24.97 -22.19 5.03
CA SER A 38 24.17 -23.06 4.17
C SER A 38 22.67 -22.81 4.28
N SER A 39 21.87 -23.44 3.41
CA SER A 39 20.41 -23.46 3.54
C SER A 39 19.99 -24.30 4.75
N GLU A 40 19.19 -23.71 5.63
CA GLU A 40 18.77 -24.34 6.88
C GLU A 40 17.28 -24.65 6.87
N THR A 41 16.90 -25.74 7.55
CA THR A 41 15.50 -26.04 7.88
C THR A 41 15.35 -26.07 9.40
N ILE A 42 14.52 -25.17 9.94
CA ILE A 42 14.31 -25.06 11.38
C ILE A 42 12.84 -25.30 11.71
N GLY A 43 12.53 -26.48 12.22
CA GLY A 43 11.15 -26.86 12.61
C GLY A 43 10.68 -26.19 13.91
N GLY A 44 9.36 -26.15 14.13
CA GLY A 44 8.72 -25.54 15.32
C GLY A 44 8.64 -24.01 15.27
N GLU A 45 7.95 -23.40 16.25
CA GLU A 45 7.82 -21.94 16.34
C GLU A 45 9.16 -21.26 16.60
N LYS A 46 9.31 -20.02 16.10
CA LYS A 46 10.49 -19.18 16.30
C LYS A 46 10.06 -17.82 16.82
N THR A 47 10.74 -17.36 17.86
CA THR A 47 10.57 -16.02 18.42
C THR A 47 11.86 -15.25 18.26
N PHE A 48 11.80 -14.13 17.53
CA PHE A 48 12.90 -13.19 17.41
C PHE A 48 12.58 -11.96 18.26
N SER A 49 13.48 -11.59 19.17
CA SER A 49 13.31 -10.42 20.04
C SER A 49 13.80 -9.11 19.40
N GLN A 50 14.33 -9.19 18.19
CA GLN A 50 14.94 -8.10 17.42
C GLN A 50 14.48 -8.16 15.96
N LEU A 51 14.83 -7.13 15.19
CA LEU A 51 14.53 -7.05 13.77
C LEU A 51 15.16 -8.22 12.99
N ILE A 52 14.39 -8.80 12.07
CA ILE A 52 14.86 -9.78 11.10
C ILE A 52 15.27 -9.03 9.83
N SER A 53 16.54 -9.18 9.41
CA SER A 53 17.03 -8.65 8.13
C SER A 53 17.16 -9.78 7.11
N ALA A 54 16.36 -9.74 6.04
CA ALA A 54 16.34 -10.76 4.99
C ALA A 54 16.66 -10.12 3.62
N LEU A 55 17.92 -10.21 3.19
CA LEU A 55 18.44 -9.53 2.00
C LEU A 55 17.71 -9.93 0.71
N ASN A 56 17.34 -11.20 0.59
CA ASN A 56 16.68 -11.76 -0.59
C ASN A 56 15.16 -11.90 -0.42
N GLY A 57 14.59 -11.24 0.59
CA GLY A 57 13.15 -11.25 0.88
C GLY A 57 12.70 -12.39 1.79
N VAL A 58 11.39 -12.42 2.04
CA VAL A 58 10.71 -13.40 2.89
C VAL A 58 9.55 -13.99 2.10
N SER A 59 9.52 -15.32 1.96
CA SER A 59 8.36 -16.04 1.42
C SER A 59 7.54 -16.62 2.58
N VAL A 60 6.26 -16.28 2.64
CA VAL A 60 5.31 -16.75 3.65
C VAL A 60 4.22 -17.56 2.96
N SER A 61 4.13 -18.86 3.27
CA SER A 61 3.20 -19.79 2.62
C SER A 61 1.79 -19.77 3.21
N ASN A 62 1.63 -19.29 4.44
CA ASN A 62 0.34 -19.11 5.10
C ASN A 62 0.02 -17.61 5.24
N GLY A 63 -0.14 -17.09 6.46
CA GLY A 63 -0.46 -15.69 6.72
C GLY A 63 0.69 -14.91 7.35
N LEU A 64 0.73 -13.60 7.07
CA LEU A 64 1.48 -12.61 7.84
C LEU A 64 0.53 -11.91 8.81
N SER A 65 0.82 -11.96 10.10
CA SER A 65 0.02 -11.28 11.14
C SER A 65 0.80 -10.10 11.72
N LEU A 66 0.17 -8.93 11.78
CA LEU A 66 0.70 -7.70 12.38
C LEU A 66 -0.23 -7.30 13.52
N THR A 67 0.15 -7.62 14.76
CA THR A 67 -0.74 -7.51 15.93
C THR A 67 -0.57 -6.22 16.73
N GLY A 68 0.46 -5.41 16.43
CA GLY A 68 0.68 -4.11 17.06
C GLY A 68 -0.14 -3.00 16.42
N ILE A 69 -0.60 -2.04 17.23
CA ILE A 69 -1.34 -0.84 16.75
C ILE A 69 -0.44 0.15 15.97
N THR A 70 0.88 -0.05 16.00
CA THR A 70 1.91 0.76 15.33
C THR A 70 2.84 -0.10 14.47
N SER A 71 2.28 -1.11 13.79
CA SER A 71 3.02 -2.06 12.94
C SER A 71 2.62 -1.93 11.46
N PRO A 72 3.01 -0.85 10.76
CA PRO A 72 2.64 -0.66 9.37
C PRO A 72 3.38 -1.62 8.43
N ILE A 73 2.74 -1.99 7.32
CA ILE A 73 3.43 -2.56 6.17
C ILE A 73 4.13 -1.40 5.45
N ARG A 74 5.46 -1.42 5.39
CA ARG A 74 6.25 -0.41 4.67
C ARG A 74 6.72 -0.96 3.34
N LEU A 75 6.54 -0.18 2.28
CA LEU A 75 6.91 -0.55 0.93
C LEU A 75 7.76 0.56 0.34
N ASN A 76 8.99 0.22 -0.08
CA ASN A 76 10.01 1.19 -0.46
C ASN A 76 10.17 2.31 0.60
N GLY A 77 10.16 1.93 1.88
CA GLY A 77 10.27 2.86 3.01
C GLY A 77 9.00 3.64 3.36
N ASN A 78 7.93 3.59 2.57
CA ASN A 78 6.68 4.33 2.79
C ASN A 78 5.62 3.45 3.50
N ALA A 79 5.01 3.97 4.57
CA ALA A 79 3.95 3.30 5.34
C ALA A 79 2.53 3.58 4.82
N GLY A 80 2.40 4.45 3.82
CA GLY A 80 1.12 4.95 3.33
C GLY A 80 0.47 5.93 4.30
N THR A 81 -0.68 6.46 3.88
CA THR A 81 -1.55 7.34 4.68
C THR A 81 -2.96 6.76 4.75
N THR A 82 -3.76 7.26 5.69
CA THR A 82 -5.17 6.87 5.85
C THR A 82 -5.93 6.91 4.51
N GLY A 83 -6.71 5.86 4.23
CA GLY A 83 -7.53 5.75 3.02
C GLY A 83 -6.78 5.26 1.77
N GLN A 84 -5.48 4.98 1.88
CA GLN A 84 -4.74 4.35 0.80
C GLN A 84 -4.92 2.82 0.79
N VAL A 85 -4.81 2.26 -0.40
CA VAL A 85 -4.82 0.82 -0.66
C VAL A 85 -3.52 0.42 -1.32
N LEU A 86 -3.17 -0.85 -1.17
CA LEU A 86 -2.00 -1.40 -1.80
C LEU A 86 -2.32 -1.82 -3.24
N VAL A 87 -1.60 -1.27 -4.21
CA VAL A 87 -1.79 -1.60 -5.63
C VAL A 87 -0.50 -2.15 -6.24
N SER A 88 -0.63 -3.32 -6.88
CA SER A 88 0.43 -3.94 -7.68
C SER A 88 0.90 -2.99 -8.78
N GLN A 89 2.21 -2.88 -8.94
CA GLN A 89 2.83 -2.09 -10.02
C GLN A 89 3.31 -2.98 -11.19
N GLY A 90 2.88 -4.24 -11.21
CA GLY A 90 3.35 -5.23 -12.17
C GLY A 90 4.57 -6.03 -11.69
N SER A 91 5.05 -6.92 -12.56
CA SER A 91 6.11 -7.88 -12.22
C SER A 91 7.42 -7.18 -11.84
N GLY A 92 8.04 -7.61 -10.74
CA GLY A 92 9.34 -7.10 -10.26
C GLY A 92 9.30 -5.71 -9.61
N ALA A 93 8.17 -5.00 -9.67
CA ALA A 93 8.02 -3.69 -9.04
C ALA A 93 7.46 -3.82 -7.61
N THR A 94 7.99 -3.01 -6.69
CA THR A 94 7.40 -2.91 -5.34
C THR A 94 6.00 -2.31 -5.43
N PRO A 95 4.97 -2.98 -4.88
CA PRO A 95 3.63 -2.41 -4.77
C PRO A 95 3.63 -1.04 -4.07
N GLN A 96 2.69 -0.17 -4.43
CA GLN A 96 2.64 1.21 -3.94
C GLN A 96 1.35 1.47 -3.18
N TRP A 97 1.43 2.34 -2.17
CA TRP A 97 0.26 2.91 -1.51
C TRP A 97 -0.33 4.00 -2.40
N VAL A 98 -1.57 3.79 -2.86
CA VAL A 98 -2.31 4.75 -3.70
C VAL A 98 -3.64 5.08 -3.05
N SER A 99 -4.24 6.23 -3.36
CA SER A 99 -5.58 6.54 -2.82
C SER A 99 -6.59 5.52 -3.32
N ALA A 100 -7.54 5.11 -2.46
CA ALA A 100 -8.60 4.19 -2.86
C ALA A 100 -9.44 4.74 -4.03
N GLN A 101 -9.57 6.07 -4.13
CA GLN A 101 -10.27 6.73 -5.23
C GLN A 101 -9.54 6.51 -6.56
N GLN A 102 -8.22 6.69 -6.58
CA GLN A 102 -7.40 6.45 -7.76
C GLN A 102 -7.39 4.96 -8.14
N ALA A 103 -7.29 4.06 -7.16
CA ALA A 103 -7.32 2.62 -7.39
C ALA A 103 -8.66 2.13 -7.98
N ALA A 104 -9.77 2.83 -7.67
CA ALA A 104 -11.10 2.53 -8.17
C ALA A 104 -11.41 3.22 -9.52
N GLY A 105 -10.44 3.88 -10.16
CA GLY A 105 -10.65 4.61 -11.42
C GLY A 105 -11.46 5.90 -11.28
N ILE A 106 -11.75 6.36 -10.05
CA ILE A 106 -12.55 7.58 -9.85
C ILE A 106 -11.67 8.80 -10.16
N LYS A 107 -11.98 9.49 -11.26
CA LYS A 107 -11.31 10.72 -11.69
C LYS A 107 -11.76 11.93 -10.86
N THR A 108 -13.07 12.07 -10.67
CA THR A 108 -13.61 13.11 -9.78
C THR A 108 -15.01 12.76 -9.32
N LYS A 109 -15.32 13.13 -8.08
CA LYS A 109 -16.67 13.11 -7.53
C LYS A 109 -16.83 14.29 -6.61
N SER A 110 -17.93 15.01 -6.74
CA SER A 110 -18.26 16.06 -5.80
C SER A 110 -19.70 16.52 -6.02
N ARG A 111 -20.05 17.56 -5.28
CA ARG A 111 -21.22 18.39 -5.44
C ARG A 111 -20.75 19.84 -5.60
N SER A 112 -21.43 20.60 -6.44
CA SER A 112 -21.15 22.01 -6.62
C SER A 112 -21.51 22.80 -5.37
N GLU A 113 -21.06 24.05 -5.30
CA GLU A 113 -21.74 25.06 -4.47
C GLU A 113 -23.14 25.35 -5.01
N LEU A 114 -23.94 26.11 -4.26
CA LEU A 114 -25.27 26.54 -4.72
C LEU A 114 -25.12 27.42 -5.97
N LEU A 115 -25.67 26.95 -7.09
CA LEU A 115 -25.75 27.67 -8.34
C LEU A 115 -26.99 28.58 -8.34
N ASN A 116 -26.88 29.73 -9.00
CA ASN A 116 -27.95 30.71 -9.08
C ASN A 116 -28.13 31.22 -10.52
N GLY A 117 -29.12 30.66 -11.22
CA GLY A 117 -29.51 31.07 -12.57
C GLY A 117 -28.41 30.87 -13.62
N VAL A 118 -27.61 29.82 -13.52
CA VAL A 118 -26.49 29.58 -14.44
C VAL A 118 -26.95 28.81 -15.68
N GLU A 119 -26.34 29.10 -16.83
CA GLU A 119 -26.61 28.40 -18.09
C GLU A 119 -25.66 27.21 -18.32
N THR A 120 -24.49 27.24 -17.70
CA THR A 120 -23.51 26.17 -17.75
C THR A 120 -22.82 25.94 -16.42
N TYR A 121 -22.31 24.73 -16.20
CA TYR A 121 -21.41 24.42 -15.09
C TYR A 121 -20.25 23.55 -15.56
N ASP A 122 -19.02 23.99 -15.27
CA ASP A 122 -17.80 23.25 -15.62
C ASP A 122 -17.37 22.35 -14.45
N ILE A 123 -17.31 21.05 -14.71
CA ILE A 123 -16.69 20.06 -13.84
C ILE A 123 -15.25 19.87 -14.30
N LEU A 124 -14.31 20.35 -13.47
CA LEU A 124 -12.88 20.23 -13.73
C LEU A 124 -12.34 18.91 -13.14
N LEU A 125 -11.42 18.27 -13.86
CA LEU A 125 -10.68 17.13 -13.34
C LEU A 125 -9.52 17.63 -12.44
N PRO A 126 -9.33 17.05 -11.24
CA PRO A 126 -8.22 17.39 -10.36
C PRO A 126 -6.83 17.15 -11.00
N THR A 127 -5.80 17.73 -10.41
CA THR A 127 -4.42 17.40 -10.77
C THR A 127 -4.03 16.01 -10.23
N GLY A 128 -3.22 15.26 -10.97
CA GLY A 128 -2.72 13.95 -10.54
C GLY A 128 -3.69 12.77 -10.74
N VAL A 129 -4.87 13.00 -11.32
CA VAL A 129 -5.74 11.93 -11.85
C VAL A 129 -5.56 11.80 -13.37
N PRO A 130 -5.84 10.62 -13.97
CA PRO A 130 -5.83 10.49 -15.42
C PRO A 130 -6.80 11.48 -16.07
N THR A 131 -6.42 12.02 -17.23
CA THR A 131 -7.22 12.99 -17.99
C THR A 131 -8.52 12.38 -18.50
N LEU A 132 -9.49 13.24 -18.82
CA LEU A 132 -10.77 12.87 -19.41
C LEU A 132 -10.53 12.13 -20.74
N ASP A 133 -11.09 10.93 -20.87
CA ASP A 133 -11.04 10.12 -22.10
C ASP A 133 -12.43 10.01 -22.72
N VAL A 134 -12.51 9.55 -23.97
CA VAL A 134 -13.77 9.29 -24.69
C VAL A 134 -14.63 8.21 -24.02
N ASN A 135 -14.00 7.23 -23.34
CA ASN A 135 -14.71 6.08 -22.76
C ASN A 135 -15.16 6.27 -21.30
N ASP A 136 -14.74 7.35 -20.63
CA ASP A 136 -15.05 7.54 -19.21
C ASP A 136 -16.55 7.55 -18.92
N GLY A 137 -16.94 6.86 -17.85
CA GLY A 137 -18.28 6.96 -17.31
C GLY A 137 -18.52 8.33 -16.68
N ILE A 138 -19.57 9.04 -17.14
CA ILE A 138 -19.99 10.33 -16.56
C ILE A 138 -21.43 10.19 -16.07
N SER A 139 -21.62 10.42 -14.77
CA SER A 139 -22.94 10.59 -14.17
C SER A 139 -23.07 12.00 -13.61
N VAL A 140 -24.13 12.70 -14.00
CA VAL A 140 -24.49 14.02 -13.49
C VAL A 140 -25.94 13.96 -13.00
N VAL A 141 -26.17 14.50 -11.81
CA VAL A 141 -27.50 14.64 -11.21
C VAL A 141 -27.69 16.09 -10.79
N LEU A 142 -28.88 16.61 -11.07
CA LEU A 142 -29.29 17.95 -10.64
C LEU A 142 -30.10 17.84 -9.37
N GLU A 143 -29.75 18.63 -8.36
CA GLU A 143 -30.45 18.68 -7.09
C GLU A 143 -31.05 20.07 -6.88
N ALA A 144 -32.31 20.13 -6.44
CA ALA A 144 -32.93 21.39 -6.05
C ALA A 144 -32.24 21.98 -4.81
N GLY A 145 -32.18 23.31 -4.73
CA GLY A 145 -31.55 24.03 -3.62
C GLY A 145 -32.28 23.84 -2.29
N SER A 146 -33.42 24.51 -2.16
CA SER A 146 -34.26 24.51 -0.94
C SER A 146 -35.76 24.52 -1.22
N ILE A 147 -36.16 24.88 -2.45
CA ILE A 147 -37.54 24.85 -2.93
C ILE A 147 -37.57 23.95 -4.17
N PRO A 148 -38.50 22.98 -4.26
CA PRO A 148 -38.70 22.20 -5.48
C PRO A 148 -39.01 23.15 -6.65
N MET A 149 -38.10 23.22 -7.61
CA MET A 149 -38.28 23.95 -8.86
C MET A 149 -38.24 22.97 -10.03
N PRO A 150 -38.86 23.29 -11.18
CA PRO A 150 -38.66 22.52 -12.39
C PRO A 150 -37.16 22.43 -12.71
N ILE A 151 -36.65 21.21 -12.79
CA ILE A 151 -35.26 20.96 -13.20
C ILE A 151 -35.23 21.07 -14.73
N PRO A 152 -34.35 21.90 -15.32
CA PRO A 152 -34.23 21.99 -16.77
C PRO A 152 -33.69 20.68 -17.34
N ASN A 153 -33.94 20.45 -18.64
CA ASN A 153 -33.17 19.44 -19.35
C ASN A 153 -31.72 19.91 -19.45
N PHE A 154 -30.79 18.96 -19.55
CA PHE A 154 -29.39 19.27 -19.78
C PHE A 154 -28.76 18.29 -20.75
N TYR A 155 -27.66 18.71 -21.34
CA TYR A 155 -26.73 17.80 -22.00
C TYR A 155 -25.32 18.04 -21.46
N ILE A 156 -24.48 17.04 -21.66
CA ILE A 156 -23.07 17.10 -21.25
C ILE A 156 -22.22 17.29 -22.49
N PHE A 157 -21.31 18.26 -22.43
CA PHE A 157 -20.22 18.41 -23.38
C PHE A 157 -18.92 17.88 -22.77
N ARG A 158 -18.36 16.84 -23.39
CA ARG A 158 -17.06 16.25 -23.03
C ARG A 158 -15.95 17.03 -23.74
N ASP A 159 -15.31 17.95 -23.05
CA ASP A 159 -14.17 18.72 -23.56
C ASP A 159 -12.86 18.01 -23.20
N ILE A 160 -12.46 17.04 -24.03
CA ILE A 160 -11.25 16.23 -23.83
C ILE A 160 -10.00 17.12 -23.82
N VAL A 161 -9.95 18.11 -24.72
CA VAL A 161 -8.78 19.02 -24.85
C VAL A 161 -8.67 19.95 -23.65
N GLY A 162 -9.81 20.48 -23.18
CA GLY A 162 -9.89 21.28 -21.98
C GLY A 162 -9.85 20.48 -20.67
N ASN A 163 -9.82 19.14 -20.74
CA ASN A 163 -9.86 18.22 -19.59
C ASN A 163 -11.01 18.54 -18.61
N ARG A 164 -12.21 18.77 -19.15
CA ARG A 164 -13.40 19.13 -18.36
C ARG A 164 -14.68 18.57 -18.96
N VAL A 165 -15.69 18.51 -18.11
CA VAL A 165 -17.06 18.19 -18.50
C VAL A 165 -17.94 19.41 -18.26
N THR A 166 -18.53 19.95 -19.31
CA THR A 166 -19.45 21.10 -19.19
C THR A 166 -20.88 20.61 -19.24
N VAL A 167 -21.66 20.95 -18.21
CA VAL A 167 -23.10 20.73 -18.16
C VAL A 167 -23.78 21.95 -18.77
N HIS A 168 -24.60 21.77 -19.80
CA HIS A 168 -25.38 22.84 -20.43
C HIS A 168 -26.84 22.68 -20.10
N PHE A 169 -27.45 23.73 -19.53
CA PHE A 169 -28.86 23.72 -19.14
C PHE A 169 -29.74 24.30 -20.25
N SER A 170 -30.95 23.75 -20.43
CA SER A 170 -31.93 24.28 -21.39
C SER A 170 -32.57 25.60 -20.97
N ALA A 171 -32.40 25.99 -19.71
CA ALA A 171 -32.82 27.25 -19.09
C ALA A 171 -31.93 27.54 -17.86
N PRO A 172 -31.85 28.79 -17.38
CA PRO A 172 -31.08 29.14 -16.20
C PRO A 172 -31.39 28.23 -14.99
N PHE A 173 -30.37 27.56 -14.45
CA PHE A 173 -30.50 26.60 -13.36
C PHE A 173 -30.04 27.18 -12.02
N SER A 174 -30.86 26.97 -10.98
CA SER A 174 -30.51 27.27 -9.58
C SER A 174 -30.66 26.00 -8.74
N GLY A 175 -29.59 25.57 -8.09
CA GLY A 175 -29.52 24.29 -7.39
C GLY A 175 -28.08 23.79 -7.30
N TYR A 176 -27.91 22.48 -7.24
CA TYR A 176 -26.60 21.85 -7.19
C TYR A 176 -26.42 20.87 -8.34
N VAL A 177 -25.19 20.76 -8.82
CA VAL A 177 -24.75 19.72 -9.73
C VAL A 177 -23.92 18.73 -8.92
N THR A 178 -24.34 17.47 -8.87
CA THR A 178 -23.58 16.39 -8.26
C THR A 178 -23.07 15.46 -9.36
N TRP A 179 -21.82 15.02 -9.25
CA TRP A 179 -21.19 14.23 -10.29
C TRP A 179 -20.32 13.08 -9.79
N LEU A 180 -20.15 12.13 -10.69
CA LEU A 180 -19.14 11.08 -10.63
C LEU A 180 -18.57 10.90 -12.04
N ILE A 181 -17.24 10.97 -12.14
CA ILE A 181 -16.47 10.64 -13.35
C ILE A 181 -15.51 9.50 -13.00
N ILE A 182 -15.59 8.42 -13.77
CA ILE A 182 -14.75 7.22 -13.63
C ILE A 182 -14.07 6.91 -14.97
N ASP A 183 -12.93 6.22 -14.92
CA ASP A 183 -12.30 5.65 -16.13
C ASP A 183 -13.17 4.59 -16.85
#